data_AF-A0A9E5T602-F1
#
_entry.id   AF-A0A9E5T602-F1
#
_cell.length_a   1.000
_cell.length_b   1.000
_cell.length_c   1.000
_cell.angle_alpha   90.00
_cell.angle_beta   90.00
_cell.angle_gamma   90.00
#
_symmetry.space_group_name_H-M   'P 1'
#
loop_
_entity.id
_entity.type
_entity.pdbx_description
1 polymer ?
#
loop_
_entity_poly.entity_id
_entity_poly.type
_entity_poly.pdbx_seq_one_letter_code
_entity_poly.pdbx_strand_id
1 'polypeptide(L)' 'ALVGGDEIDIGPALDSILTREVRAFGRMGRPAKEVSVIVRAHKDVKTGEVQKVISMCQMHTFERFRLRVEEKE' A
#
# COMPACT_ATOMS: atom_id res chain seq x y z
N ALA A 1 -2.29 -1.17 -14.24
CA ALA A 1 -1.27 -2.24 -14.25
C ALA A 1 -1.46 -2.98 -12.95
N LEU A 2 -1.66 -4.30 -12.98
CA LEU A 2 -1.67 -5.11 -11.77
C LEU A 2 -0.21 -5.48 -11.51
N VAL A 3 0.45 -4.84 -10.54
CA VAL A 3 1.68 -5.41 -9.96
C VAL A 3 1.23 -6.51 -9.04
N GLY A 4 1.68 -7.72 -9.27
CA GLY A 4 1.44 -8.84 -8.38
C GLY A 4 2.65 -9.75 -8.40
N GLY A 5 3.40 -9.78 -7.30
CA GLY A 5 4.44 -10.79 -7.06
C GLY A 5 5.85 -10.28 -6.86
N ASP A 6 6.14 -8.99 -7.09
CA ASP A 6 7.50 -8.47 -6.95
C ASP A 6 7.84 -8.19 -5.48
N GLU A 7 8.96 -8.74 -5.02
CA GLU A 7 9.59 -8.34 -3.77
C GLU A 7 10.25 -6.97 -3.97
N ILE A 8 9.88 -6.02 -3.13
CA ILE A 8 10.36 -4.65 -3.20
C ILE A 8 10.69 -4.13 -1.80
N ASP A 9 11.66 -3.25 -1.72
CA ASP A 9 11.96 -2.52 -0.50
C ASP A 9 10.94 -1.40 -0.24
N ILE A 10 10.70 -1.11 1.04
CA ILE A 10 9.94 0.06 1.47
C ILE A 10 10.78 1.31 1.19
N GLY A 11 10.27 2.22 0.34
CA GLY A 11 10.97 3.44 -0.04
C GLY A 11 10.74 3.80 -1.51
N PRO A 12 11.78 4.17 -2.28
CA PRO A 12 11.61 4.67 -3.65
C PRO A 12 10.85 3.73 -4.60
N ALA A 13 11.02 2.42 -4.43
CA ALA A 13 10.31 1.42 -5.24
C ALA A 13 8.79 1.46 -4.98
N LEU A 14 8.40 1.44 -3.70
CA LEU A 14 7.00 1.57 -3.29
C LEU A 14 6.40 2.92 -3.73
N ASP A 15 7.14 4.02 -3.60
CA ASP A 15 6.71 5.35 -4.02
C ASP A 15 6.37 5.43 -5.51
N SER A 16 7.23 4.85 -6.35
CA SER A 16 7.03 4.79 -7.81
C SER A 16 5.77 4.00 -8.16
N ILE A 17 5.53 2.89 -7.47
CA ILE A 17 4.33 2.06 -7.66
C ILE A 17 3.08 2.84 -7.24
N LEU A 18 3.06 3.43 -6.04
CA LEU A 18 1.92 4.21 -5.55
C LEU A 18 1.58 5.37 -6.50
N THR A 19 2.60 6.10 -6.97
CA THR A 19 2.43 7.17 -7.97
C THR A 19 1.73 6.67 -9.23
N ARG A 20 2.15 5.50 -9.73
CA ARG A 20 1.55 4.91 -10.93
C ARG A 20 0.11 4.47 -10.68
N GLU A 21 -0.17 3.91 -9.52
CA GLU A 21 -1.51 3.44 -9.16
C GLU A 21 -2.48 4.61 -8.97
N VAL A 22 -2.09 5.70 -8.30
CA VAL A 22 -2.91 6.93 -8.20
C VAL A 22 -3.31 7.43 -9.58
N ARG A 23 -2.35 7.49 -10.53
CA ARG A 23 -2.63 7.89 -11.92
C ARG A 23 -3.57 6.91 -12.61
N ALA A 24 -3.43 5.61 -12.36
CA ALA A 24 -4.30 4.58 -12.94
C ALA A 24 -5.74 4.70 -12.43
N PHE A 25 -5.94 4.85 -11.11
CA PHE A 25 -7.25 5.04 -10.51
C PHE A 25 -7.91 6.34 -10.98
N GLY A 26 -7.14 7.43 -11.09
CA GLY A 26 -7.62 8.70 -11.63
C GLY A 26 -8.17 8.56 -13.06
N ARG A 27 -7.49 7.80 -13.94
CA ARG A 27 -7.99 7.51 -15.31
C ARG A 27 -9.27 6.67 -15.32
N MET A 28 -9.53 5.90 -14.26
CA MET A 28 -10.76 5.12 -14.10
C MET A 28 -11.88 5.90 -13.40
N GLY A 29 -11.69 7.20 -13.13
CA GLY A 29 -12.66 8.02 -12.41
C GLY A 29 -12.83 7.65 -10.93
N ARG A 30 -11.88 6.89 -10.36
CA ARG A 30 -11.88 6.52 -8.95
C ARG A 30 -10.76 7.28 -8.24
N PRO A 31 -11.06 8.23 -7.34
CA PRO A 31 -10.00 8.95 -6.63
C PRO A 31 -9.31 8.02 -5.61
N ALA A 32 -8.01 8.23 -5.37
CA ALA A 32 -7.20 7.37 -4.49
C ALA A 32 -7.77 7.28 -3.05
N LYS A 33 -8.35 8.36 -2.52
CA LYS A 33 -9.04 8.39 -1.23
C LYS A 33 -10.19 7.38 -1.09
N GLU A 34 -10.79 6.95 -2.21
CA GLU A 34 -11.88 5.97 -2.21
C GLU A 34 -11.39 4.53 -2.34
N VAL A 35 -10.11 4.34 -2.68
CA VAL A 35 -9.49 3.03 -2.84
C VAL A 35 -9.15 2.45 -1.47
N SER A 36 -9.62 1.23 -1.22
CA SER A 36 -9.29 0.47 -0.02
C SER A 36 -7.91 -0.18 -0.16
N VAL A 37 -6.98 0.19 0.72
CA VAL A 37 -5.64 -0.41 0.82
C VAL A 37 -5.65 -1.46 1.93
N ILE A 38 -5.30 -2.69 1.58
CA ILE A 38 -5.17 -3.79 2.54
C ILE A 38 -3.68 -4.03 2.78
N VAL A 39 -3.23 -3.77 4.01
CA VAL A 39 -1.86 -4.06 4.43
C VAL A 39 -1.87 -5.40 5.15
N ARG A 40 -1.11 -6.36 4.62
CA ARG A 40 -0.91 -7.66 5.25
C ARG A 40 0.50 -7.74 5.78
N ALA A 41 0.62 -8.10 7.05
CA ALA A 41 1.90 -8.20 7.73
C ALA A 41 2.01 -9.57 8.40
N HIS A 42 3.22 -10.13 8.38
CA HIS A 42 3.56 -11.28 9.20
C HIS A 42 3.50 -10.91 10.68
N LYS A 43 3.17 -11.87 11.56
CA LYS A 43 3.05 -11.65 13.01
C LYS A 43 4.32 -11.06 13.65
N ASP A 44 5.48 -11.41 13.10
CA ASP A 44 6.79 -10.98 13.62
C ASP A 44 7.29 -9.67 13.02
N VAL A 45 6.53 -9.05 12.10
CA VAL A 45 6.94 -7.77 11.52
C VAL A 45 6.87 -6.70 12.61
N LYS A 46 7.91 -5.86 12.68
CA LYS A 46 7.92 -4.73 13.59
C LYS A 46 6.80 -3.76 13.21
N THR A 47 5.99 -3.35 14.18
CA THR A 47 4.91 -2.37 13.97
C THR A 47 5.38 -1.12 13.22
N GLY A 48 6.60 -0.66 13.49
CA GLY A 48 7.20 0.47 12.79
C GLY A 48 7.30 0.31 11.27
N GLU A 49 7.54 -0.90 10.76
CA GLU A 49 7.60 -1.15 9.31
C GLU A 49 6.22 -1.05 8.67
N VAL A 50 5.18 -1.57 9.34
CA VAL A 50 3.79 -1.42 8.89
C VAL A 50 3.40 0.06 8.85
N GLN A 51 3.78 0.82 9.87
CA GLN A 51 3.50 2.26 9.93
C GLN A 51 4.19 3.02 8.78
N LYS A 52 5.44 2.68 8.42
CA LYS A 52 6.12 3.28 7.26
C LYS A 52 5.33 3.07 5.96
N VAL A 53 4.84 1.86 5.71
CA VAL A 53 4.03 1.56 4.52
C VAL A 53 2.75 2.39 4.51
N ILE A 54 2.04 2.47 5.64
CA ILE A 54 0.81 3.27 5.76
C ILE A 54 1.11 4.75 5.50
N SER A 55 2.16 5.31 6.10
CA SER A 55 2.55 6.71 5.91
C SER A 55 2.86 7.01 4.44
N MET A 56 3.55 6.11 3.73
CA MET A 56 3.79 6.26 2.31
C MET A 56 2.49 6.30 1.51
N CYS A 57 1.57 5.38 1.75
CA CYS A 57 0.25 5.43 1.11
C CYS A 57 -0.50 6.74 1.40
N GLN A 58 -0.44 7.26 2.64
CA GLN A 58 -1.09 8.52 2.99
C GLN A 58 -0.50 9.74 2.26
N MET A 59 0.82 9.77 2.04
CA MET A 59 1.47 10.80 1.21
C MET A 59 0.93 10.81 -0.23
N HIS A 60 0.44 9.66 -0.71
CA HIS A 60 -0.19 9.48 -2.02
C HIS A 60 -1.73 9.59 -1.99
N THR A 61 -2.30 10.21 -0.94
CA THR A 61 -3.74 10.50 -0.77
C THR A 61 -4.65 9.29 -0.58
N PHE A 62 -4.10 8.11 -0.26
CA PHE A 62 -4.91 6.97 0.18
C PHE A 62 -5.38 7.18 1.62
N GLU A 63 -6.66 6.93 1.88
CA GLU A 63 -7.29 7.21 3.20
C GLU A 63 -7.93 5.97 3.84
N ARG A 64 -8.27 4.95 3.04
CA ARG A 64 -9.03 3.78 3.51
C ARG A 64 -8.11 2.59 3.73
N PHE A 65 -7.70 2.37 4.98
CA PHE A 65 -6.82 1.26 5.34
C PHE A 65 -7.54 0.13 6.07
N ARG A 66 -7.12 -1.10 5.78
CA ARG A 66 -7.45 -2.30 6.55
C ARG A 66 -6.15 -3.06 6.83
N LEU A 67 -5.74 -3.11 8.09
CA LEU A 67 -4.64 -3.95 8.53
C LEU A 67 -5.15 -5.37 8.78
N ARG A 68 -4.47 -6.36 8.21
CA ARG A 68 -4.69 -7.78 8.53
C ARG A 68 -3.38 -8.40 8.95
N VAL A 69 -3.37 -8.99 10.14
CA VAL A 69 -2.28 -9.85 10.58
C VAL A 69 -2.64 -11.25 10.11
N GLU A 70 -1.81 -11.86 9.27
CA GLU A 70 -1.95 -13.28 8.94
C GLU A 70 -1.17 -14.09 9.98
N GLU A 71 -1.89 -14.83 10.82
CA GLU A 71 -1.34 -16.02 11.49
C GLU A 71 -1.23 -17.12 10.43
N LYS A 72 0.00 -17.40 9.99
CA LYS A 72 0.31 -18.74 9.50
C LYS A 72 1.03 -19.45 10.63
N GLU A 73 0.38 -20.46 11.18
CA GLU A 73 1.07 -21.59 11.84
C GLU A 73 1.89 -22.36 10.81
#